data_AF-A0AAE6KDW9-F1
#
_entry.id   AF-A0AAE6KDW9-F1
#
_cell.length_a   1.000
_cell.length_b   1.000
_cell.length_c   1.000
_cell.angle_alpha   90.00
_cell.angle_beta   90.00
_cell.angle_gamma   90.00
#
_symmetry.space_group_name_H-M   'P 1'
#
loop_
_entity.id
_entity.type
_entity.pdbx_description
1 polymer ?
#
loop_
_entity_poly.entity_id
_entity_poly.type
_entity_poly.pdbx_seq_one_letter_code
_entity_poly.pdbx_strand_id
1 'polypeptide(L)'
;MSEENSITSKTIGKIFQESAWNIEPTITILGVTYTAKEFNKAVEMLKQPQLNENQQSLITWMQDNECETNDPLESISDLFLEAEASSWETCLSAAYKSLTNREKAEMVQEYLKQYLEQEEE
;
A
#
# COMPACT_ATOMS: atom_id res chain seq x y z
N MET A 1 65.63 -11.10 -14.05
CA MET A 1 65.19 -11.12 -12.64
C MET A 1 63.71 -10.76 -12.65
N SER A 2 62.82 -11.70 -12.30
CA SER A 2 61.39 -11.44 -12.12
C SER A 2 61.11 -11.33 -10.63
N GLU A 3 60.67 -10.17 -10.17
CA GLU A 3 60.20 -9.98 -8.80
C GLU A 3 58.89 -10.76 -8.60
N GLU A 4 58.90 -11.75 -7.70
CA GLU A 4 57.68 -12.38 -7.22
C GLU A 4 56.98 -11.45 -6.23
N ASN A 5 55.86 -10.87 -6.65
CA ASN A 5 54.96 -10.13 -5.76
C ASN A 5 54.19 -11.12 -4.87
N SER A 6 54.66 -11.32 -3.63
CA SER A 6 53.96 -12.14 -2.63
C SER A 6 52.97 -11.30 -1.82
N ILE A 7 51.69 -11.69 -1.83
CA ILE A 7 50.64 -11.07 -1.00
C ILE A 7 50.73 -11.63 0.42
N THR A 8 50.86 -10.76 1.43
CA THR A 8 51.00 -11.18 2.83
C THR A 8 49.65 -11.34 3.54
N SER A 9 49.59 -12.20 4.55
CA SER A 9 48.39 -12.42 5.37
C SER A 9 47.86 -11.16 6.07
N LYS A 10 48.76 -10.22 6.41
CA LYS A 10 48.38 -8.89 6.94
C LYS A 10 47.65 -8.06 5.89
N THR A 11 48.08 -8.10 4.63
CA THR A 11 47.41 -7.43 3.51
C THR A 11 46.02 -8.00 3.31
N ILE A 12 45.86 -9.33 3.37
CA ILE A 12 44.57 -10.01 3.26
C ILE A 12 43.65 -9.62 4.43
N GLY A 13 44.14 -9.66 5.67
CA GLY A 13 43.35 -9.30 6.85
C GLY A 13 42.84 -7.86 6.82
N LYS A 14 43.61 -6.93 6.26
CA LYS A 14 43.21 -5.53 6.11
C LYS A 14 42.12 -5.33 5.06
N ILE A 15 42.21 -6.05 3.94
CA ILE A 15 41.16 -6.05 2.89
C ILE A 15 39.83 -6.57 3.47
N PHE A 16 39.86 -7.66 4.25
CA PHE A 16 38.64 -8.21 4.88
C PHE A 16 38.03 -7.30 5.94
N GLN A 17 38.83 -6.53 6.69
CA GLN A 17 38.31 -5.58 7.69
C GLN A 17 37.76 -4.29 7.07
N GLU A 18 38.41 -3.76 6.03
CA GLU A 18 37.93 -2.57 5.30
C GLU A 18 36.70 -2.89 4.43
N SER A 19 36.57 -4.14 3.99
CA SER A 19 35.36 -4.67 3.36
C SER A 19 34.38 -5.23 4.37
N ALA A 20 34.14 -4.60 5.52
CA ALA A 20 32.95 -4.91 6.32
C ALA A 20 31.71 -4.60 5.47
N TRP A 21 31.28 -5.59 4.70
CA TRP A 21 30.32 -5.46 3.63
C TRP A 21 28.98 -4.99 4.23
N ASN A 22 28.52 -3.80 3.83
CA ASN A 22 27.14 -3.36 3.98
C ASN A 22 26.24 -4.22 3.07
N ILE A 23 26.17 -5.52 3.32
CA ILE A 23 25.24 -6.41 2.61
C ILE A 23 23.92 -6.34 3.35
N GLU A 24 22.94 -5.71 2.71
CA GLU A 24 21.55 -5.83 3.13
C GLU A 24 21.13 -7.30 2.98
N PRO A 25 20.60 -7.94 4.04
CA PRO A 25 20.18 -9.33 3.96
C PRO A 25 19.04 -9.47 2.94
N THR A 26 19.14 -10.51 2.12
CA THR A 26 18.14 -10.86 1.10
C THR A 26 17.60 -12.27 1.30
N ILE A 27 16.37 -12.50 0.84
CA ILE A 27 15.70 -13.80 0.86
C ILE A 27 15.18 -14.11 -0.54
N THR A 28 15.37 -15.33 -1.02
CA THR A 28 14.84 -15.79 -2.32
C THR A 28 13.71 -16.78 -2.10
N ILE A 29 12.53 -16.48 -2.63
CA ILE A 29 11.33 -17.32 -2.56
C ILE A 29 10.85 -17.58 -3.99
N LEU A 30 10.74 -18.86 -4.39
CA LEU A 30 10.28 -19.27 -5.72
C LEU A 30 11.01 -18.56 -6.89
N GLY A 31 12.30 -18.26 -6.72
CA GLY A 31 13.12 -17.60 -7.73
C GLY A 31 13.07 -16.07 -7.74
N VAL A 32 12.27 -15.45 -6.86
CA VAL A 32 12.23 -13.99 -6.66
C VAL A 32 13.03 -13.63 -5.40
N THR A 33 13.94 -12.66 -5.51
CA THR A 33 14.77 -12.19 -4.40
C THR A 33 14.24 -10.88 -3.83
N TYR A 34 14.12 -10.82 -2.51
CA TYR A 34 13.64 -9.67 -1.74
C TYR A 34 14.73 -9.22 -0.76
N THR A 35 14.90 -7.91 -0.60
CA THR A 35 15.57 -7.34 0.57
C THR A 35 14.73 -7.56 1.84
N ALA A 36 15.34 -7.46 3.02
CA ALA A 36 14.59 -7.50 4.28
C ALA A 36 13.48 -6.44 4.34
N LYS A 37 13.71 -5.25 3.78
CA LYS A 37 12.70 -4.18 3.71
C LYS A 37 11.51 -4.57 2.81
N GLU A 38 11.78 -5.10 1.63
CA GLU A 38 10.72 -5.54 0.69
C GLU A 38 9.93 -6.71 1.24
N PHE A 39 10.61 -7.69 1.85
CA PHE A 39 9.96 -8.83 2.48
C PHE A 39 9.05 -8.38 3.62
N ASN A 40 9.53 -7.52 4.53
CA ASN A 40 8.73 -7.00 5.62
C ASN A 40 7.52 -6.21 5.10
N LYS A 41 7.70 -5.39 4.04
CA LYS A 41 6.59 -4.67 3.41
C LYS A 41 5.54 -5.65 2.84
N ALA A 42 5.96 -6.71 2.16
CA ALA A 42 5.06 -7.71 1.61
C ALA A 42 4.29 -8.46 2.72
N VAL A 43 4.98 -8.81 3.81
CA VAL A 43 4.33 -9.43 4.99
C VAL A 43 3.32 -8.49 5.63
N GLU A 44 3.62 -7.20 5.78
CA GLU A 44 2.65 -6.23 6.29
C GLU A 44 1.45 -6.04 5.35
N MET A 45 1.67 -6.09 4.02
CA MET A 45 0.57 -6.06 3.04
C MET A 45 -0.32 -7.31 3.14
N LEU A 46 0.25 -8.49 3.40
CA LEU A 46 -0.53 -9.71 3.63
C LEU A 46 -1.37 -9.68 4.91
N LYS A 47 -1.00 -8.86 5.90
CA LYS A 47 -1.80 -8.66 7.11
C LYS A 47 -2.99 -7.73 6.89
N GLN A 48 -2.99 -6.95 5.81
CA GLN A 48 -4.14 -6.12 5.46
C GLN A 48 -5.13 -6.94 4.63
N PRO A 49 -6.45 -6.72 4.83
CA PRO A 49 -7.47 -7.30 3.96
C PRO A 49 -7.13 -6.99 2.50
N GLN A 50 -6.95 -8.04 1.68
CA GLN A 50 -6.74 -7.86 0.25
C GLN A 50 -8.08 -7.57 -0.39
N LEU A 51 -8.16 -6.47 -1.13
CA LEU A 51 -9.38 -6.10 -1.84
C LEU A 51 -9.61 -7.03 -3.03
N ASN A 52 -10.83 -7.53 -3.21
CA ASN A 52 -11.22 -8.29 -4.40
C ASN A 52 -11.37 -7.37 -5.64
N GLU A 53 -11.54 -7.96 -6.83
CA GLU A 53 -11.58 -7.21 -8.09
C GLU A 53 -12.71 -6.15 -8.13
N ASN A 54 -13.88 -6.45 -7.57
CA ASN A 54 -15.00 -5.51 -7.50
C ASN A 54 -14.66 -4.32 -6.60
N GLN A 55 -14.01 -4.59 -5.47
CA GLN A 55 -13.60 -3.58 -4.49
C GLN A 55 -12.52 -2.66 -5.04
N GLN A 56 -11.53 -3.22 -5.73
CA GLN A 56 -10.52 -2.44 -6.45
C GLN A 56 -11.17 -1.59 -7.55
N SER A 57 -12.10 -2.17 -8.30
CA SER A 57 -12.82 -1.44 -9.36
C SER A 57 -13.63 -0.26 -8.80
N LEU A 58 -14.28 -0.43 -7.64
CA LEU A 58 -15.00 0.66 -6.97
C LEU A 58 -14.06 1.77 -6.52
N ILE A 59 -12.92 1.44 -5.91
CA ILE A 59 -11.92 2.43 -5.50
C ILE A 59 -11.36 3.18 -6.71
N THR A 60 -10.99 2.46 -7.77
CA THR A 60 -10.50 3.07 -9.01
C THR A 60 -11.57 3.99 -9.62
N TRP A 61 -12.83 3.56 -9.68
CA TRP A 61 -13.91 4.41 -10.16
C TRP A 61 -14.05 5.68 -9.31
N MET A 62 -14.00 5.57 -7.97
CA MET A 62 -14.07 6.76 -7.11
C MET A 62 -12.93 7.73 -7.40
N GLN A 63 -11.68 7.22 -7.51
CA GLN A 63 -10.49 8.03 -7.81
C GLN A 63 -10.55 8.71 -9.18
N ASP A 64 -11.01 7.98 -10.21
CA ASP A 64 -11.10 8.49 -11.58
C ASP A 64 -12.16 9.60 -11.73
N ASN A 65 -13.16 9.63 -10.85
CA ASN A 65 -14.27 10.58 -10.89
C ASN A 65 -14.17 11.67 -9.80
N GLU A 66 -13.11 11.64 -8.99
CA GLU A 66 -12.88 12.62 -7.93
C GLU A 66 -12.50 13.97 -8.55
N CYS A 67 -13.19 15.04 -8.14
CA CYS A 67 -13.02 16.38 -8.69
C CYS A 67 -12.35 17.31 -7.67
N GLU A 68 -11.02 17.26 -7.64
CA GLU A 68 -10.11 18.20 -6.96
C GLU A 68 -10.04 18.15 -5.41
N THR A 69 -10.79 17.32 -4.68
CA THR A 69 -10.88 17.47 -3.21
C THR A 69 -10.01 16.55 -2.32
N ASN A 70 -9.21 15.62 -2.87
CA ASN A 70 -8.55 14.53 -2.13
C ASN A 70 -9.51 13.82 -1.14
N ASP A 71 -10.80 13.77 -1.50
CA ASP A 71 -11.87 13.28 -0.66
C ASP A 71 -12.37 11.93 -1.19
N PRO A 72 -12.11 10.83 -0.46
CA PRO A 72 -12.30 9.47 -0.98
C PRO A 72 -13.77 9.08 -1.23
N LEU A 73 -14.73 9.97 -0.94
CA LEU A 73 -16.15 9.76 -1.14
C LEU A 73 -16.81 10.84 -2.01
N GLU A 74 -16.05 11.79 -2.59
CA GLU A 74 -16.61 12.89 -3.39
C GLU A 74 -17.46 12.38 -4.54
N SER A 75 -16.94 11.44 -5.34
CA SER A 75 -17.63 10.85 -6.49
C SER A 75 -18.96 10.19 -6.10
N ILE A 76 -19.06 9.66 -4.88
CA ILE A 76 -20.31 9.13 -4.33
C ILE A 76 -21.27 10.28 -4.00
N SER A 77 -20.78 11.33 -3.33
CA SER A 77 -21.55 12.55 -3.05
C SER A 77 -22.08 13.20 -4.35
N ASP A 78 -21.28 13.24 -5.40
CA ASP A 78 -21.66 13.85 -6.68
C ASP A 78 -22.74 13.04 -7.40
N LEU A 79 -22.69 11.71 -7.36
CA LEU A 79 -23.80 10.87 -7.83
C LEU A 79 -25.12 11.20 -7.14
N PHE A 80 -25.08 11.54 -5.84
CA PHE A 80 -26.28 11.98 -5.11
C PHE A 80 -26.75 13.37 -5.57
N LEU A 81 -25.83 14.28 -5.91
CA LEU A 81 -26.14 15.64 -6.35
C LEU A 81 -26.65 15.71 -7.80
N GLU A 82 -26.16 14.83 -8.68
CA GLU A 82 -26.62 14.77 -10.08
C GLU A 82 -28.01 14.12 -10.25
N ALA A 83 -28.53 13.44 -9.21
CA ALA A 83 -29.80 12.69 -9.26
C ALA A 83 -31.09 13.53 -8.99
N GLU A 84 -31.01 14.87 -9.00
CA GLU A 84 -32.07 15.87 -8.76
C GLU A 84 -32.63 16.01 -7.32
N ALA A 85 -32.87 17.29 -6.99
CA ALA A 85 -33.34 17.91 -5.75
C ALA A 85 -34.32 17.10 -4.90
N SER A 86 -33.81 16.48 -3.83
CA SER A 86 -34.67 15.99 -2.73
C SER A 86 -34.23 16.61 -1.40
N SER A 87 -35.20 17.01 -0.57
CA SER A 87 -34.98 17.67 0.73
C SER A 87 -34.14 16.86 1.74
N TRP A 88 -33.80 15.61 1.42
CA TRP A 88 -32.97 14.71 2.22
C TRP A 88 -31.46 14.97 2.08
N GLU A 89 -31.06 15.82 1.12
CA GLU A 89 -29.70 16.30 0.93
C GLU A 89 -29.05 16.84 2.22
N THR A 90 -29.85 17.32 3.18
CA THR A 90 -29.31 17.93 4.40
C THR A 90 -28.70 16.91 5.38
N CYS A 91 -29.29 15.74 5.58
CA CYS A 91 -28.79 14.78 6.57
C CYS A 91 -27.59 13.99 6.04
N LEU A 92 -27.65 13.52 4.80
CA LEU A 92 -26.55 12.77 4.19
C LEU A 92 -25.36 13.69 3.92
N SER A 93 -25.58 14.90 3.38
CA SER A 93 -24.51 15.89 3.22
C SER A 93 -23.94 16.34 4.58
N ALA A 94 -24.77 16.50 5.62
CA ALA A 94 -24.27 16.83 6.95
C ALA A 94 -23.44 15.68 7.55
N ALA A 95 -23.90 14.43 7.43
CA ALA A 95 -23.15 13.26 7.89
C ALA A 95 -21.81 13.15 7.14
N TYR A 96 -21.83 13.28 5.82
CA TYR A 96 -20.63 13.32 4.98
C TYR A 96 -19.64 14.42 5.41
N LYS A 97 -20.14 15.65 5.59
CA LYS A 97 -19.33 16.81 6.02
C LYS A 97 -18.83 16.70 7.46
N SER A 98 -19.45 15.86 8.28
CA SER A 98 -19.03 15.65 9.68
C SER A 98 -17.83 14.71 9.82
N LEU A 99 -17.51 13.94 8.78
CA LEU A 99 -16.41 12.98 8.78
C LEU A 99 -15.10 13.63 8.28
N THR A 100 -13.99 13.26 8.91
CA THR A 100 -12.64 13.54 8.40
C THR A 100 -12.31 12.62 7.22
N ASN A 101 -11.36 13.02 6.35
CA ASN A 101 -10.92 12.17 5.23
C ASN A 101 -10.41 10.79 5.68
N ARG A 102 -9.85 10.69 6.90
CA ARG A 102 -9.46 9.41 7.51
C ARG A 102 -10.68 8.54 7.80
N GLU A 103 -11.71 9.09 8.45
CA GLU A 103 -12.93 8.34 8.78
C GLU A 103 -13.70 7.92 7.53
N LYS A 104 -13.70 8.77 6.50
CA LYS A 104 -14.26 8.43 5.19
C LYS A 104 -13.53 7.25 4.55
N ALA A 105 -12.19 7.24 4.60
CA ALA A 105 -11.39 6.11 4.13
C ALA A 105 -11.61 4.83 4.95
N GLU A 106 -11.73 4.94 6.29
CA GLU A 106 -12.04 3.81 7.18
C GLU A 106 -13.43 3.22 6.89
N MET A 107 -14.43 4.07 6.59
CA MET A 107 -15.77 3.62 6.21
C MET A 107 -15.76 2.82 4.90
N VAL A 108 -15.00 3.29 3.89
CA VAL A 108 -14.79 2.52 2.65
C VAL A 108 -14.15 1.18 2.98
N GLN A 109 -13.07 1.15 3.76
CA GLN A 109 -12.38 -0.09 4.12
C GLN A 109 -13.30 -1.10 4.83
N GLU A 110 -14.10 -0.66 5.79
CA GLU A 110 -15.00 -1.57 6.52
C GLU A 110 -16.14 -2.09 5.63
N TYR A 111 -16.68 -1.27 4.71
CA TYR A 111 -17.67 -1.73 3.73
C TYR A 111 -17.10 -2.85 2.83
N LEU A 112 -15.89 -2.65 2.32
CA LEU A 112 -15.23 -3.66 1.49
C LEU A 112 -14.95 -4.94 2.30
N LYS A 113 -14.50 -4.80 3.56
CA LYS A 113 -14.28 -5.95 4.44
C LYS A 113 -15.54 -6.78 4.69
N GLN A 114 -16.68 -6.16 4.97
CA GLN A 114 -17.95 -6.88 5.15
C GLN A 114 -18.35 -7.68 3.90
N TYR A 115 -18.03 -7.17 2.72
CA TYR A 115 -18.33 -7.87 1.47
C TYR A 115 -17.43 -9.11 1.27
N LEU A 116 -16.18 -9.09 1.76
CA LEU A 116 -15.31 -10.26 1.75
C LEU A 116 -15.84 -11.37 2.65
N GLU A 117 -16.38 -11.02 3.82
CA GLU A 117 -16.97 -11.99 4.75
C GLU A 117 -18.21 -12.70 4.18
N GLN A 118 -18.86 -12.12 3.16
CA GLN A 118 -20.03 -12.70 2.49
C GLN A 118 -19.68 -13.66 1.35
N GLU A 119 -18.46 -13.61 0.81
CA GLU A 119 -17.99 -14.52 -0.24
C GLU A 119 -17.45 -15.84 0.32
N GLU A 120 -17.43 -16.01 1.65
CA GLU A 120 -16.95 -17.22 2.35
C GLU A 120 -18.08 -18.24 2.73
N GLU A 121 -19.33 -18.00 2.33
CA GLU A 121 -20.46 -18.96 2.45
C GLU A 121 -20.73 -19.75 1.16
#